data_AF-A0A9D2B5R1-F1
#
_entry.id   AF-A0A9D2B5R1-F1
#
_cell.length_a   1.000
_cell.length_b   1.000
_cell.length_c   1.000
_cell.angle_alpha   90.00
_cell.angle_beta   90.00
_cell.angle_gamma   90.00
#
_symmetry.space_group_name_H-M   'P 1'
#
loop_
_entity.id
_entity.type
_entity.pdbx_description
1 polymer ?
#
loop_
_entity_poly.entity_id
_entity_poly.type
_entity_poly.pdbx_seq_one_letter_code
_entity_poly.pdbx_strand_id
1 'polypeptide(L)'
;CPSSRLPTHYEVFSVDVVQGWLESDSGKLRGESRQFVPFESFQHQIERDRGREARYYRVRVRDSLRGDGFDHDIAFLRDDEQVCVGLRETVSLRLTCSNRTLPERLAVGDINASTDTSPVYADYRNIIRPTPTLRPALDGSLLWTLISNLSLNYLSLLERDALCTVLRAYDFPALVDRQAERISRQRLAGVVSIETRAIDRLDRGLPVRGLRSVMTLDQEAFGDEGSLYLFGSVLARFFSLYASINSFHELRVVNRHNQECYAWTLQPGQQPLI
;
A
#
# COMPACT_ATOMS: atom_id res chain seq x y z
N CYS A 1 -3.95 -21.97 10.25
CA CYS A 1 -3.66 -21.10 11.42
C CYS A 1 -2.16 -21.05 11.64
N PRO A 2 -1.61 -19.91 12.10
CA PRO A 2 -0.20 -19.81 12.48
C PRO A 2 0.14 -20.94 13.44
N SER A 3 1.05 -21.81 13.04
CA SER A 3 1.40 -23.03 13.76
C SER A 3 2.90 -23.08 13.96
N SER A 4 3.34 -23.25 15.20
CA SER A 4 4.76 -23.37 15.55
C SER A 4 5.47 -24.52 14.83
N ARG A 5 4.72 -25.49 14.30
CA ARG A 5 5.26 -26.66 13.58
C ARG A 5 5.78 -26.32 12.18
N LEU A 6 5.18 -25.34 11.51
CA LEU A 6 5.52 -24.96 10.13
C LEU A 6 5.58 -23.43 10.02
N PRO A 7 6.60 -22.79 10.62
CA PRO A 7 6.73 -21.33 10.62
C PRO A 7 6.86 -20.73 9.21
N THR A 8 7.35 -21.51 8.24
CA THR A 8 7.53 -21.08 6.84
C THR A 8 6.22 -21.03 6.05
N HIS A 9 5.11 -21.55 6.58
CA HIS A 9 3.84 -21.66 5.86
C HIS A 9 2.86 -20.50 6.14
N TYR A 10 3.20 -19.62 7.06
CA TYR A 10 2.35 -18.49 7.40
C TYR A 10 3.17 -17.24 7.69
N GLU A 11 2.55 -16.09 7.48
CA GLU A 11 3.06 -14.79 7.91
C GLU A 11 1.88 -13.99 8.44
N VAL A 12 2.06 -13.37 9.60
CA VAL A 12 1.02 -12.52 10.19
C VAL A 12 0.97 -11.24 9.36
N PHE A 13 -0.22 -10.86 8.91
CA PHE A 13 -0.45 -9.65 8.13
C PHE A 13 -0.96 -8.51 9.01
N SER A 14 -1.96 -8.81 9.85
CA SER A 14 -2.51 -7.85 10.82
C SER A 14 -3.04 -8.53 12.07
N VAL A 15 -3.00 -7.78 13.18
CA VAL A 15 -3.73 -8.10 14.41
C VAL A 15 -5.03 -7.32 14.37
N ASP A 16 -6.16 -8.02 14.25
CA ASP A 16 -7.46 -7.38 14.00
C ASP A 16 -8.22 -7.09 15.29
N VAL A 17 -8.19 -8.05 16.23
CA VAL A 17 -8.89 -7.93 17.53
C VAL A 17 -8.07 -8.59 18.62
N VAL A 18 -8.06 -7.95 19.80
CA VAL A 18 -7.37 -8.42 20.99
C VAL A 18 -8.36 -8.42 22.17
N GLN A 19 -8.60 -9.59 22.73
CA GLN A 19 -9.51 -9.81 23.86
C GLN A 19 -8.79 -10.55 24.98
N GLY A 20 -8.90 -10.05 26.21
CA GLY A 20 -8.40 -10.69 27.42
C GLY A 20 -9.53 -11.35 28.21
N TRP A 21 -9.19 -12.42 28.91
CA TRP A 21 -10.05 -13.11 29.86
C TRP A 21 -9.29 -13.23 31.18
N LEU A 22 -9.65 -12.39 32.16
CA LEU A 22 -9.01 -12.41 33.47
C LEU A 22 -9.70 -13.46 34.36
N GLU A 23 -8.96 -14.47 34.79
CA GLU A 23 -9.44 -15.46 35.77
C GLU A 23 -9.61 -14.78 37.13
N SER A 24 -10.83 -14.85 37.67
CA SER A 24 -11.09 -14.42 39.05
C SER A 24 -11.03 -15.62 39.97
N ASP A 25 -10.43 -15.45 41.15
CA ASP A 25 -10.32 -16.47 42.21
C ASP A 25 -11.69 -16.92 42.77
N SER A 26 -12.75 -16.23 42.36
CA SER A 26 -14.13 -16.40 42.79
C SER A 26 -14.96 -17.35 41.92
N GLY A 27 -14.47 -18.57 41.64
CA GLY A 27 -15.29 -19.71 41.17
C GLY A 27 -16.19 -19.53 39.93
N LYS A 28 -16.13 -18.40 39.22
CA LYS A 28 -16.85 -18.16 37.98
C LYS A 28 -16.07 -18.84 36.86
N LEU A 29 -16.68 -19.86 36.25
CA LEU A 29 -16.12 -20.67 35.16
C LEU A 29 -15.68 -19.88 33.91
N ARG A 30 -16.09 -18.62 33.78
CA ARG A 30 -15.63 -17.70 32.73
C ARG A 30 -15.15 -16.42 33.41
N GLY A 31 -13.87 -16.14 33.26
CA GLY A 31 -13.25 -14.89 33.68
C GLY A 31 -13.90 -13.64 33.08
N GLU A 32 -13.53 -12.47 33.57
CA GLU A 32 -14.04 -11.20 33.07
C GLU A 32 -13.46 -10.91 31.67
N SER A 33 -14.34 -10.67 30.69
CA SER A 33 -13.94 -10.32 29.32
C SER A 33 -13.46 -8.88 29.27
N ARG A 34 -12.26 -8.67 28.73
CA ARG A 34 -11.62 -7.36 28.58
C ARG A 34 -11.25 -7.14 27.12
N GLN A 35 -11.40 -5.92 26.63
CA GLN A 35 -11.01 -5.57 25.27
C GLN A 35 -9.80 -4.65 25.31
N PHE A 36 -8.82 -4.91 24.46
CA PHE A 36 -7.67 -4.04 24.27
C PHE A 36 -7.83 -3.27 22.95
N VAL A 37 -7.58 -1.97 22.99
CA VAL A 37 -7.61 -1.11 21.80
C VAL A 37 -6.20 -0.90 21.23
N PRO A 38 -6.02 -0.75 19.91
CA PRO A 38 -4.71 -0.41 19.36
C PRO A 38 -4.24 0.94 19.90
N PHE A 39 -2.96 1.06 20.27
CA PHE A 39 -2.40 2.31 20.76
C PHE A 39 -2.58 3.46 19.76
N GLU A 40 -2.33 3.19 18.48
CA GLU A 40 -2.40 4.13 17.37
C GLU A 40 -3.82 4.64 17.07
N SER A 41 -4.86 4.03 17.67
CA SER A 41 -6.26 4.48 17.51
C SER A 41 -6.59 5.75 18.30
N PHE A 42 -5.71 6.19 19.23
CA PHE A 42 -5.93 7.29 20.17
C PHE A 42 -7.17 7.19 21.06
N GLN A 43 -7.94 6.11 20.98
CA GLN A 43 -9.14 5.88 21.81
C GLN A 43 -8.80 5.84 23.31
N HIS A 44 -7.57 5.45 23.66
CA HIS A 44 -7.09 5.43 25.04
C HIS A 44 -7.06 6.83 25.68
N GLN A 45 -6.87 7.91 24.93
CA GLN A 45 -6.94 9.28 25.45
C GLN A 45 -8.38 9.63 25.83
N ILE A 46 -9.34 9.26 24.96
CA ILE A 46 -10.77 9.47 25.19
C ILE A 46 -11.26 8.68 26.41
N GLU A 47 -10.80 7.43 26.58
CA GLU A 47 -11.18 6.59 27.72
C GLU A 47 -10.61 7.15 29.04
N ARG A 48 -9.37 7.67 29.03
CA ARG A 48 -8.78 8.35 30.20
C ARG A 48 -9.56 9.61 30.58
N ASP A 49 -9.91 10.45 29.62
CA ASP A 49 -10.69 11.67 29.85
C ASP A 49 -12.09 11.36 30.40
N ARG A 50 -12.64 10.18 30.07
CA ARG A 50 -13.92 9.68 30.58
C ARG A 50 -13.82 8.92 31.91
N GLY A 51 -12.63 8.89 32.53
CA GLY A 51 -12.39 8.20 33.80
C GLY A 51 -12.52 6.68 33.73
N ARG A 52 -12.34 6.09 32.53
CA ARG A 52 -12.36 4.64 32.31
C ARG A 52 -10.93 4.09 32.22
N GLU A 53 -10.77 2.84 32.62
CA GLU A 53 -9.49 2.15 32.55
C GLU A 53 -9.03 1.98 31.10
N ALA A 54 -7.93 2.64 30.74
CA ALA A 54 -7.35 2.54 29.41
C ALA A 54 -6.48 1.28 29.31
N ARG A 55 -6.89 0.34 28.44
CA ARG A 55 -6.16 -0.88 28.12
C ARG A 55 -5.86 -0.91 26.64
N TYR A 56 -4.59 -0.95 26.28
CA TYR A 56 -4.21 -0.91 24.88
C TYR A 56 -3.06 -1.86 24.57
N TYR A 57 -2.91 -2.16 23.29
CA TYR A 57 -1.83 -2.97 22.79
C TYR A 57 -1.08 -2.23 21.69
N ARG A 58 0.20 -2.55 21.54
CA ARG A 58 1.04 -2.07 20.46
C ARG A 58 1.69 -3.25 19.77
N VAL A 59 1.62 -3.27 18.45
CA VAL A 59 2.30 -4.26 17.62
C VAL A 59 3.56 -3.63 17.04
N ARG A 60 4.68 -4.36 17.09
CA ARG A 60 5.93 -3.98 16.44
C ARG A 60 6.30 -5.09 15.46
N VAL A 61 6.60 -4.68 14.23
CA VAL A 61 7.07 -5.57 13.16
C VAL A 61 8.57 -5.36 13.02
N ARG A 62 9.33 -6.46 12.92
CA ARG A 62 10.78 -6.45 12.71
C ARG A 62 11.14 -7.49 11.68
N ASP A 63 12.26 -7.27 10.98
CA ASP A 63 12.85 -8.32 10.16
C ASP A 63 13.16 -9.54 11.03
N SER A 64 12.74 -10.71 10.56
CA SER A 64 13.05 -11.95 11.25
C SER A 64 14.55 -12.19 11.22
N LEU A 65 15.11 -12.60 12.35
CA LEU A 65 16.54 -12.96 12.45
C LEU A 65 16.92 -14.15 11.54
N ARG A 66 15.93 -14.92 11.08
CA ARG A 66 16.09 -16.03 10.15
C ARG A 66 16.12 -15.58 8.68
N GLY A 67 15.82 -14.31 8.40
CA GLY A 67 15.76 -13.75 7.05
C GLY A 67 14.59 -14.26 6.21
N ASP A 68 13.58 -14.90 6.82
CA ASP A 68 12.49 -15.55 6.10
C ASP A 68 11.19 -14.72 6.05
N GLY A 69 11.15 -13.52 6.64
CA GLY A 69 9.99 -12.61 6.68
C GLY A 69 10.01 -11.71 7.91
N PHE A 70 8.85 -11.47 8.53
CA PHE A 70 8.74 -10.59 9.69
C PHE A 70 8.38 -11.30 11.00
N ASP A 71 9.03 -10.87 12.08
CA ASP A 71 8.66 -11.19 13.46
C ASP A 71 7.74 -10.09 14.01
N HIS A 72 6.68 -10.52 14.71
CA HIS A 72 5.66 -9.63 15.29
C HIS A 72 5.70 -9.70 16.81
N ASP A 73 6.06 -8.59 17.45
CA ASP A 73 6.00 -8.44 18.90
C ASP A 73 4.73 -7.69 19.28
N ILE A 74 3.95 -8.23 20.21
CA ILE A 74 2.80 -7.54 20.80
C ILE A 74 3.12 -7.17 22.25
N ALA A 75 2.97 -5.89 22.57
CA ALA A 75 3.10 -5.37 23.93
C ALA A 75 1.73 -4.92 24.42
N PHE A 76 1.37 -5.30 25.64
CA PHE A 76 0.16 -4.86 26.31
C PHE A 76 0.52 -3.79 27.32
N LEU A 77 -0.26 -2.71 27.35
CA LEU A 77 -0.11 -1.63 28.31
C LEU A 77 -1.48 -1.39 28.94
N ARG A 78 -1.50 -1.41 30.28
CA ARG A 78 -2.73 -1.29 31.06
C ARG A 78 -2.45 -0.45 32.31
N ASP A 79 -3.50 0.20 32.82
CA ASP A 79 -3.41 1.06 34.00
C ASP A 79 -3.54 0.26 35.31
N ASP A 80 -4.15 -0.93 35.24
CA ASP A 80 -4.47 -1.82 36.36
C ASP A 80 -3.39 -2.89 36.63
N GLU A 81 -2.15 -2.69 36.18
CA GLU A 81 -1.06 -3.68 36.31
C GLU A 81 -0.81 -4.09 37.75
N GLN A 82 -0.85 -3.14 38.70
CA GLN A 82 -0.60 -3.39 40.11
C GLN A 82 -1.72 -4.19 40.78
N VAL A 83 -2.96 -4.02 40.31
CA VAL A 83 -4.14 -4.72 40.85
C VAL A 83 -4.22 -6.15 40.32
N CYS A 84 -3.73 -6.37 39.10
CA CYS A 84 -3.77 -7.68 38.44
C CYS A 84 -2.55 -8.57 38.75
N VAL A 85 -1.68 -8.19 39.68
CA VAL A 85 -0.51 -8.99 40.06
C VAL A 85 -0.98 -10.31 40.70
N GLY A 86 -0.51 -11.43 40.13
CA GLY A 86 -0.86 -12.78 40.61
C GLY A 86 -2.12 -13.39 39.97
N LEU A 87 -2.89 -12.61 39.20
CA LEU A 87 -4.01 -13.13 38.42
C LEU A 87 -3.55 -13.65 37.06
N ARG A 88 -4.23 -14.68 36.55
CA ARG A 88 -3.99 -15.23 35.22
C ARG A 88 -4.94 -14.59 34.22
N GLU A 89 -4.38 -14.03 33.16
CA GLU A 89 -5.15 -13.48 32.05
C GLU A 89 -4.81 -14.22 30.77
N THR A 90 -5.83 -14.78 30.11
CA THR A 90 -5.67 -15.40 28.80
C THR A 90 -6.03 -14.40 27.72
N VAL A 91 -5.08 -14.09 26.83
CA VAL A 91 -5.31 -13.20 25.69
C VAL A 91 -5.60 -14.02 24.44
N SER A 92 -6.74 -13.72 23.81
CA SER A 92 -7.16 -14.24 22.52
C SER A 92 -6.95 -13.18 21.44
N LEU A 93 -6.29 -13.58 20.35
CA LEU A 93 -5.97 -12.72 19.22
C LEU A 93 -6.72 -13.20 17.98
N ARG A 94 -7.37 -12.27 17.28
CA ARG A 94 -7.85 -12.49 15.91
C ARG A 94 -6.82 -11.91 14.95
N LEU A 95 -6.29 -12.76 14.08
CA LEU A 95 -5.20 -12.42 13.18
C LEU A 95 -5.64 -12.66 11.73
N THR A 96 -5.26 -11.75 10.85
CA THR A 96 -5.22 -12.01 9.41
C THR A 96 -3.82 -12.50 9.06
N CYS A 97 -3.74 -13.62 8.34
CA CYS A 97 -2.46 -14.25 7.97
C CYS A 97 -2.42 -14.52 6.46
N SER A 98 -1.22 -14.51 5.90
CA SER A 98 -0.94 -14.94 4.53
C SER A 98 -0.16 -16.25 4.51
N ASN A 99 -0.06 -16.88 3.34
CA ASN A 99 0.64 -18.15 3.14
C ASN A 99 2.11 -18.00 2.72
N ARG A 100 2.74 -16.84 3.01
CA ARG A 100 4.11 -16.51 2.56
C ARG A 100 4.32 -16.80 1.07
N THR A 101 5.42 -17.46 0.74
CA THR A 101 5.89 -17.83 -0.60
C THR A 101 5.30 -19.16 -1.09
N LEU A 102 4.41 -19.81 -0.34
CA LEU A 102 3.77 -21.05 -0.79
C LEU A 102 3.02 -20.91 -2.12
N PRO A 103 2.26 -19.81 -2.37
CA PRO A 103 1.58 -19.62 -3.65
C PRO A 103 2.54 -19.58 -4.84
N GLU A 104 3.81 -19.21 -4.63
CA GLU A 104 4.84 -19.19 -5.68
C GLU A 104 5.26 -20.59 -6.14
N ARG A 105 4.81 -21.66 -5.48
CA ARG A 105 5.05 -23.03 -5.96
C ARG A 105 3.99 -23.50 -6.95
N LEU A 106 2.87 -22.78 -7.06
CA LEU A 106 1.77 -23.14 -7.94
C LEU A 106 2.06 -22.74 -9.38
N ALA A 107 1.66 -23.60 -10.31
CA ALA A 107 1.66 -23.36 -11.74
C ALA A 107 0.31 -22.79 -12.22
N VAL A 108 0.23 -22.46 -13.50
CA VAL A 108 -1.02 -22.09 -14.15
C VAL A 108 -1.91 -23.33 -14.21
N GLY A 109 -3.12 -23.22 -13.68
CA GLY A 109 -4.08 -24.33 -13.62
C GLY A 109 -4.18 -25.06 -12.28
N ASP A 110 -3.23 -24.83 -11.37
CA ASP A 110 -3.17 -25.55 -10.08
C ASP A 110 -4.25 -25.09 -9.09
N ILE A 111 -4.73 -23.85 -9.20
CA ILE A 111 -5.82 -23.35 -8.35
C ILE A 111 -7.15 -23.73 -9.01
N ASN A 112 -7.61 -24.96 -8.73
CA ASN A 112 -8.77 -25.55 -9.39
C ASN A 112 -9.76 -26.25 -8.45
N ALA A 113 -9.55 -26.16 -7.13
CA ALA A 113 -10.45 -26.76 -6.15
C ALA A 113 -11.76 -25.97 -6.02
N SER A 114 -12.89 -26.68 -6.07
CA SER A 114 -14.22 -26.12 -5.79
C SER A 114 -14.48 -26.04 -4.28
N THR A 115 -15.27 -25.04 -3.86
CA THR A 115 -15.73 -24.87 -2.46
C THR A 115 -17.20 -25.28 -2.31
N ASP A 116 -17.69 -25.40 -1.08
CA ASP A 116 -19.10 -25.67 -0.78
C ASP A 116 -20.07 -24.62 -1.35
N THR A 117 -19.56 -23.43 -1.67
CA THR A 117 -20.31 -22.32 -2.27
C THR A 117 -20.16 -22.24 -3.79
N SER A 118 -19.34 -23.10 -4.40
CA SER A 118 -19.06 -23.07 -5.84
C SER A 118 -20.15 -23.82 -6.63
N PRO A 119 -20.73 -23.21 -7.68
CA PRO A 119 -21.63 -23.90 -8.59
C PRO A 119 -21.04 -25.17 -9.21
N VAL A 120 -21.82 -26.25 -9.23
CA VAL A 120 -21.40 -27.58 -9.74
C VAL A 120 -21.11 -27.59 -11.25
N TYR A 121 -21.64 -26.63 -12.00
CA TYR A 121 -21.52 -26.56 -13.47
C TYR A 121 -20.36 -25.69 -13.96
N ALA A 122 -19.52 -25.15 -13.07
CA ALA A 122 -18.43 -24.26 -13.43
C ALA A 122 -17.08 -24.88 -13.06
N ASP A 123 -16.15 -24.83 -14.02
CA ASP A 123 -14.75 -25.21 -13.80
C ASP A 123 -13.92 -23.98 -13.44
N TYR A 124 -12.99 -24.16 -12.51
CA TYR A 124 -12.12 -23.10 -12.00
C TYR A 124 -10.67 -23.44 -12.29
N ARG A 125 -9.92 -22.43 -12.76
CA ARG A 125 -8.47 -22.51 -12.88
C ARG A 125 -7.86 -21.12 -12.86
N ASN A 126 -6.70 -20.96 -12.24
CA ASN A 126 -5.92 -19.73 -12.39
C ASN A 126 -5.35 -19.65 -13.81
N ILE A 127 -5.50 -18.47 -14.42
CA ILE A 127 -4.99 -18.16 -15.78
C ILE A 127 -3.55 -17.66 -15.78
N ILE A 128 -3.07 -17.20 -14.62
CA ILE A 128 -1.70 -16.71 -14.42
C ILE A 128 -1.11 -17.35 -13.17
N ARG A 129 0.22 -17.38 -13.11
CA ARG A 129 0.96 -17.78 -11.93
C ARG A 129 0.69 -16.79 -10.79
N PRO A 130 0.51 -17.24 -9.53
CA PRO A 130 0.43 -16.33 -8.40
C PRO A 130 1.66 -15.42 -8.35
N THR A 131 1.43 -14.15 -8.04
CA THR A 131 2.50 -13.15 -7.91
C THR A 131 3.41 -13.48 -6.73
N PRO A 132 4.70 -13.15 -6.80
CA PRO A 132 5.60 -13.32 -5.67
C PRO A 132 5.17 -12.47 -4.47
N THR A 133 5.57 -12.90 -3.28
CA THR A 133 5.31 -12.18 -2.04
C THR A 133 6.12 -10.89 -2.02
N LEU A 134 5.44 -9.75 -2.01
CA LEU A 134 6.08 -8.45 -1.86
C LEU A 134 6.10 -8.07 -0.39
N ARG A 135 7.30 -7.94 0.18
CA ARG A 135 7.51 -7.47 1.54
C ARG A 135 7.93 -5.99 1.50
N PRO A 136 7.30 -5.11 2.30
CA PRO A 136 7.77 -3.74 2.41
C PRO A 136 9.17 -3.73 3.05
N ALA A 137 10.04 -2.84 2.58
CA ALA A 137 11.26 -2.56 3.32
C ALA A 137 10.87 -1.87 4.64
N LEU A 138 11.32 -2.42 5.78
CA LEU A 138 11.19 -1.77 7.08
C LEU A 138 12.26 -0.70 7.31
N ASP A 139 13.03 -0.36 6.28
CA ASP A 139 14.07 0.64 6.38
C ASP A 139 13.48 2.05 6.48
N GLY A 140 14.14 2.91 7.25
CA GLY A 140 13.69 4.29 7.41
C GLY A 140 13.75 5.11 6.12
N SER A 141 14.52 4.66 5.11
CA SER A 141 14.77 5.42 3.89
C SER A 141 13.52 5.55 3.01
N LEU A 142 12.75 4.46 2.87
CA LEU A 142 11.48 4.46 2.14
C LEU A 142 10.45 5.35 2.84
N LEU A 143 10.34 5.23 4.18
CA LEU A 143 9.45 6.06 5.00
C LEU A 143 9.75 7.56 4.82
N TRP A 144 11.02 7.95 4.86
CA TRP A 144 11.42 9.34 4.63
C TRP A 144 11.14 9.81 3.20
N THR A 145 11.29 8.93 2.22
CA THR A 145 10.95 9.23 0.82
C THR A 145 9.45 9.43 0.65
N LEU A 146 8.62 8.60 1.28
CA LEU A 146 7.16 8.76 1.28
C LEU A 146 6.72 10.03 2.00
N ILE A 147 7.29 10.35 3.17
CA ILE A 147 7.02 11.61 3.89
C ILE A 147 7.40 12.81 3.02
N SER A 148 8.57 12.75 2.38
CA SER A 148 9.02 13.80 1.47
C SER A 148 8.05 13.95 0.30
N ASN A 149 7.59 12.84 -0.29
CA ASN A 149 6.62 12.84 -1.39
C ASN A 149 5.27 13.48 -1.01
N LEU A 150 4.82 13.32 0.23
CA LEU A 150 3.59 13.94 0.73
C LEU A 150 3.74 15.46 0.96
N SER A 151 4.97 15.94 1.14
CA SER A 151 5.30 17.36 1.32
C SER A 151 5.72 18.07 0.03
N LEU A 152 5.76 17.37 -1.10
CA LEU A 152 6.27 17.93 -2.36
C LEU A 152 5.38 19.08 -2.86
N ASN A 153 6.04 20.15 -3.29
CA ASN A 153 5.41 21.22 -4.05
C ASN A 153 5.09 20.69 -5.46
N TYR A 154 3.81 20.80 -5.85
CA TYR A 154 3.29 20.26 -7.12
C TYR A 154 4.08 20.72 -8.37
N LEU A 155 4.63 21.93 -8.36
CA LEU A 155 5.43 22.43 -9.48
C LEU A 155 6.77 21.70 -9.65
N SER A 156 7.39 21.27 -8.55
CA SER A 156 8.64 20.50 -8.60
C SER A 156 8.43 19.08 -9.12
N LEU A 157 7.23 18.51 -8.94
CA LEU A 157 6.87 17.17 -9.44
C LEU A 157 6.82 17.09 -10.98
N LEU A 158 6.71 18.25 -11.64
CA LEU A 158 6.56 18.37 -13.08
C LEU A 158 7.90 18.44 -13.83
N GLU A 159 9.02 18.27 -13.11
CA GLU A 159 10.35 18.06 -13.67
C GLU A 159 10.65 16.57 -13.82
N ARG A 160 11.44 16.22 -14.84
CA ARG A 160 11.73 14.83 -15.21
C ARG A 160 12.36 14.04 -14.07
N ASP A 161 13.39 14.59 -13.43
CA ASP A 161 14.16 13.87 -12.41
C ASP A 161 13.37 13.73 -11.10
N ALA A 162 12.60 14.75 -10.73
CA ALA A 162 11.70 14.70 -9.58
C ALA A 162 10.60 13.65 -9.79
N LEU A 163 9.93 13.66 -10.94
CA LEU A 163 8.92 12.65 -11.29
C LEU A 163 9.50 11.24 -11.24
N CYS A 164 10.64 11.01 -11.87
CA CYS A 164 11.30 9.70 -11.86
C CYS A 164 11.66 9.26 -10.44
N THR A 165 12.07 10.18 -9.56
CA THR A 165 12.36 9.87 -8.14
C THR A 165 11.10 9.44 -7.40
N VAL A 166 9.98 10.15 -7.61
CA VAL A 166 8.69 9.79 -7.01
C VAL A 166 8.21 8.44 -7.51
N LEU A 167 8.27 8.19 -8.83
CA LEU A 167 7.86 6.91 -9.41
C LEU A 167 8.70 5.73 -8.88
N ARG A 168 10.01 5.92 -8.66
CA ARG A 168 10.88 4.91 -8.03
C ARG A 168 10.45 4.55 -6.61
N ALA A 169 9.94 5.52 -5.86
CA ALA A 169 9.47 5.27 -4.48
C ALA A 169 8.27 4.32 -4.43
N TYR A 170 7.51 4.20 -5.51
CA TYR A 170 6.35 3.30 -5.64
C TYR A 170 6.69 1.96 -6.32
N ASP A 171 7.96 1.73 -6.67
CA ASP A 171 8.40 0.50 -7.34
C ASP A 171 8.76 -0.60 -6.32
N PHE A 172 7.73 -1.09 -5.63
CA PHE A 172 7.88 -2.18 -4.65
C PHE A 172 8.40 -3.50 -5.26
N PRO A 173 8.01 -3.92 -6.49
CA PRO A 173 8.54 -5.13 -7.09
C PRO A 173 10.06 -5.10 -7.29
N ALA A 174 10.65 -3.93 -7.60
CA ALA A 174 12.09 -3.78 -7.76
C ALA A 174 12.89 -4.08 -6.49
N LEU A 175 12.28 -3.99 -5.31
CA LEU A 175 12.96 -4.29 -4.04
C LEU A 175 13.26 -5.78 -3.87
N VAL A 176 12.50 -6.66 -4.55
CA VAL A 176 12.59 -8.12 -4.36
C VAL A 176 13.08 -8.82 -5.64
N ASP A 177 12.78 -8.27 -6.81
CA ASP A 177 13.12 -8.88 -8.10
C ASP A 177 14.04 -7.98 -8.95
N ARG A 178 15.27 -8.45 -9.20
CA ARG A 178 16.27 -7.78 -10.05
C ARG A 178 15.81 -7.62 -11.49
N GLN A 179 14.99 -8.54 -12.01
CA GLN A 179 14.45 -8.42 -13.35
C GLN A 179 13.40 -7.31 -13.41
N ALA A 180 12.48 -7.25 -12.43
CA ALA A 180 11.54 -6.16 -12.28
C ALA A 180 12.25 -4.79 -12.13
N GLU A 181 13.30 -4.73 -11.30
CA GLU A 181 14.14 -3.53 -11.13
C GLU A 181 14.74 -3.07 -12.47
N ARG A 182 15.31 -3.99 -13.25
CA ARG A 182 15.88 -3.67 -14.57
C ARG A 182 14.84 -3.12 -15.53
N ILE A 183 13.67 -3.76 -15.60
CA ILE A 183 12.56 -3.34 -16.48
C ILE A 183 12.05 -1.96 -16.07
N SER A 184 11.83 -1.73 -14.77
CA SER A 184 11.38 -0.44 -14.26
C SER A 184 12.40 0.67 -14.52
N ARG A 185 13.68 0.41 -14.23
CA ARG A 185 14.78 1.36 -14.53
C ARG A 185 14.86 1.67 -16.02
N GLN A 186 14.67 0.69 -16.89
CA GLN A 186 14.62 0.90 -18.34
C GLN A 186 13.43 1.80 -18.72
N ARG A 187 12.22 1.50 -18.24
CA ARG A 187 11.02 2.31 -18.47
C ARG A 187 11.18 3.77 -18.00
N LEU A 188 11.76 3.98 -16.81
CA LEU A 188 12.05 5.32 -16.28
C LEU A 188 13.12 6.04 -17.10
N ALA A 189 14.14 5.33 -17.60
CA ALA A 189 15.11 5.90 -18.54
C ALA A 189 14.45 6.30 -19.87
N GLY A 190 13.36 5.62 -20.25
CA GLY A 190 12.51 5.95 -21.39
C GLY A 190 11.73 7.26 -21.25
N VAL A 191 11.68 7.87 -20.05
CA VAL A 191 11.16 9.22 -19.88
C VAL A 191 12.24 10.23 -20.29
N VAL A 192 12.16 10.69 -21.53
CA VAL A 192 13.19 11.53 -22.17
C VAL A 192 13.10 12.97 -21.69
N SER A 193 11.91 13.55 -21.71
CA SER A 193 11.68 14.93 -21.26
C SER A 193 10.25 15.13 -20.80
N ILE A 194 10.05 16.14 -19.95
CA ILE A 194 8.74 16.68 -19.60
C ILE A 194 8.85 18.20 -19.57
N GLU A 195 7.97 18.88 -20.29
CA GLU A 195 7.84 20.33 -20.26
C GLU A 195 6.44 20.68 -19.79
N THR A 196 6.34 21.52 -18.77
CA THR A 196 5.04 21.95 -18.24
C THR A 196 4.86 23.45 -18.39
N ARG A 197 3.69 23.87 -18.89
CA ARG A 197 3.34 25.28 -19.11
C ARG A 197 1.93 25.55 -18.58
N ALA A 198 1.72 26.75 -18.05
CA ALA A 198 0.37 27.20 -17.70
C ALA A 198 -0.45 27.46 -18.97
N ILE A 199 -1.70 27.03 -18.96
CA ILE A 199 -2.65 27.25 -20.06
C ILE A 199 -4.00 27.66 -19.50
N ASP A 200 -4.72 28.47 -20.27
CA ASP A 200 -6.09 28.87 -19.97
C ASP A 200 -7.04 28.15 -20.92
N ARG A 201 -8.14 27.63 -20.38
CA ARG A 201 -9.21 26.98 -21.14
C ARG A 201 -10.55 27.55 -20.70
N LEU A 202 -11.51 27.55 -21.62
CA LEU A 202 -12.91 27.78 -21.29
C LEU A 202 -13.53 26.44 -20.95
N ASP A 203 -13.98 26.29 -19.71
CA ASP A 203 -14.84 25.19 -19.29
C ASP A 203 -16.23 25.74 -18.96
N ARG A 204 -17.25 25.25 -19.66
CA ARG A 204 -18.66 25.70 -19.53
C ARG A 204 -18.84 27.24 -19.55
N GLY A 205 -17.99 27.94 -20.31
CA GLY A 205 -18.03 29.41 -20.46
C GLY A 205 -17.25 30.18 -19.38
N LEU A 206 -16.63 29.51 -18.42
CA LEU A 206 -15.76 30.12 -17.43
C LEU A 206 -14.28 29.90 -17.81
N PRO A 207 -13.41 30.92 -17.72
CA PRO A 207 -11.98 30.74 -17.88
C PRO A 207 -11.43 29.98 -16.66
N VAL A 208 -10.90 28.78 -16.90
CA VAL A 208 -10.19 27.98 -15.92
C VAL A 208 -8.72 27.96 -16.30
N ARG A 209 -7.86 28.20 -15.32
CA ARG A 209 -6.41 28.10 -15.48
C ARG A 209 -5.96 26.70 -15.10
N GLY A 210 -5.09 26.12 -15.91
CA GLY A 210 -4.54 24.78 -15.69
C GLY A 210 -3.09 24.67 -16.13
N LEU A 211 -2.58 23.45 -16.05
CA LEU A 211 -1.24 23.11 -16.51
C LEU A 211 -1.33 22.12 -17.68
N ARG A 212 -0.45 22.29 -18.67
CA ARG A 212 -0.22 21.29 -19.72
C ARG A 212 1.19 20.76 -19.59
N SER A 213 1.32 19.46 -19.43
CA SER A 213 2.60 18.75 -19.50
C SER A 213 2.73 18.04 -20.83
N VAL A 214 3.83 18.29 -21.54
CA VAL A 214 4.21 17.58 -22.75
C VAL A 214 5.39 16.69 -22.40
N MET A 215 5.18 15.38 -22.45
CA MET A 215 6.16 14.36 -22.11
C MET A 215 6.62 13.63 -23.36
N THR A 216 7.92 13.45 -23.53
CA THR A 216 8.48 12.61 -24.59
C THR A 216 8.88 11.26 -24.03
N LEU A 217 8.34 10.19 -24.58
CA LEU A 217 8.62 8.81 -24.18
C LEU A 217 9.32 8.04 -25.29
N ASP A 218 10.32 7.24 -24.92
CA ASP A 218 11.03 6.34 -25.82
C ASP A 218 10.37 4.95 -25.83
N GLN A 219 9.72 4.58 -26.93
CA GLN A 219 8.98 3.31 -27.05
C GLN A 219 9.86 2.08 -26.82
N GLU A 220 11.15 2.13 -27.18
CA GLU A 220 12.08 1.00 -26.98
C GLU A 220 12.24 0.63 -25.50
N ALA A 221 12.03 1.59 -24.59
CA ALA A 221 12.09 1.37 -23.15
C ALA A 221 10.84 0.68 -22.58
N PHE A 222 9.69 0.77 -23.28
CA PHE A 222 8.41 0.19 -22.84
C PHE A 222 8.12 -1.17 -23.49
N GLY A 223 8.82 -1.49 -24.58
CA GLY A 223 8.69 -2.74 -25.34
C GLY A 223 7.61 -2.67 -26.42
N ASP A 224 6.46 -2.09 -26.11
CA ASP A 224 5.35 -1.91 -27.03
C ASP A 224 4.62 -0.58 -26.82
N GLU A 225 3.84 -0.16 -27.82
CA GLU A 225 3.09 1.09 -27.80
C GLU A 225 1.92 1.08 -26.79
N GLY A 226 1.31 -0.09 -26.57
CA GLY A 226 0.23 -0.24 -25.59
C GLY A 226 0.72 -0.01 -24.15
N SER A 227 1.89 -0.54 -23.81
CA SER A 227 2.56 -0.30 -22.53
C SER A 227 2.90 1.17 -22.32
N LEU A 228 3.37 1.86 -23.37
CA LEU A 228 3.64 3.30 -23.35
C LEU A 228 2.34 4.10 -23.13
N TYR A 229 1.28 3.77 -23.86
CA TYR A 229 -0.03 4.41 -23.72
C TYR A 229 -0.63 4.20 -22.32
N LEU A 230 -0.52 2.99 -21.77
CA LEU A 230 -0.99 2.68 -20.42
C LEU A 230 -0.21 3.48 -19.37
N PHE A 231 1.10 3.58 -19.52
CA PHE A 231 1.94 4.39 -18.64
C PHE A 231 1.52 5.86 -18.66
N GLY A 232 1.30 6.44 -19.86
CA GLY A 232 0.76 7.79 -20.00
C GLY A 232 -0.63 7.96 -19.37
N SER A 233 -1.50 6.97 -19.50
CA SER A 233 -2.85 6.98 -18.92
C SER A 233 -2.83 6.99 -17.38
N VAL A 234 -1.92 6.22 -16.77
CA VAL A 234 -1.72 6.22 -15.31
C VAL A 234 -1.15 7.57 -14.86
N LEU A 235 -0.18 8.11 -15.59
CA LEU A 235 0.40 9.42 -15.28
C LEU A 235 -0.61 10.56 -15.40
N ALA A 236 -1.51 10.53 -16.38
CA ALA A 236 -2.57 11.54 -16.51
C ALA A 236 -3.46 11.59 -15.26
N ARG A 237 -3.82 10.42 -14.70
CA ARG A 237 -4.53 10.33 -13.43
C ARG A 237 -3.67 10.78 -12.26
N PHE A 238 -2.41 10.36 -12.21
CA PHE A 238 -1.48 10.76 -11.16
C PHE A 238 -1.37 12.29 -11.08
N PHE A 239 -1.13 13.00 -12.19
CA PHE A 239 -1.05 14.46 -12.18
C PHE A 239 -2.37 15.14 -11.77
N SER A 240 -3.52 14.56 -12.11
CA SER A 240 -4.82 15.10 -11.69
C SER A 240 -5.03 15.10 -10.17
N LEU A 241 -4.39 14.17 -9.45
CA LEU A 241 -4.48 14.11 -7.98
C LEU A 241 -3.80 15.29 -7.30
N TYR A 242 -2.79 15.88 -7.95
CA TYR A 242 -2.04 17.02 -7.43
C TYR A 242 -2.47 18.36 -8.02
N ALA A 243 -3.38 18.36 -9.00
CA ALA A 243 -4.04 19.58 -9.43
C ALA A 243 -5.07 20.01 -8.37
N SER A 244 -5.12 21.32 -8.07
CA SER A 244 -6.13 21.89 -7.17
C SER A 244 -7.54 21.73 -7.77
N ILE A 245 -8.57 21.66 -6.91
CA ILE A 245 -9.98 21.53 -7.33
C ILE A 245 -10.40 22.55 -8.41
N ASN A 246 -9.83 23.76 -8.38
CA ASN A 246 -10.14 24.84 -9.32
C ASN A 246 -9.20 24.90 -10.53
N SER A 247 -8.40 23.85 -10.75
CA SER A 247 -7.44 23.73 -11.84
C SER A 247 -7.66 22.41 -12.57
N PHE A 248 -7.14 22.33 -13.80
CA PHE A 248 -7.06 21.08 -14.55
C PHE A 248 -5.61 20.77 -14.93
N HIS A 249 -5.36 19.51 -15.24
CA HIS A 249 -4.12 19.05 -15.86
C HIS A 249 -4.40 18.41 -17.22
N GLU A 250 -3.64 18.80 -18.23
CA GLU A 250 -3.63 18.19 -19.57
C GLU A 250 -2.27 17.51 -19.77
N LEU A 251 -2.27 16.19 -19.97
CA LEU A 251 -1.08 15.44 -20.33
C LEU A 251 -1.07 15.15 -21.83
N ARG A 252 0.05 15.47 -22.49
CA ARG A 252 0.37 15.03 -23.84
C ARG A 252 1.63 14.17 -23.80
N VAL A 253 1.56 12.98 -24.37
CA VAL A 253 2.71 12.09 -24.53
C VAL A 253 3.05 12.02 -26.01
N VAL A 254 4.29 12.36 -26.35
CA VAL A 254 4.86 12.22 -27.68
C VAL A 254 5.75 10.98 -27.69
N ASN A 255 5.45 10.05 -28.57
CA ASN A 255 6.30 8.88 -28.80
C ASN A 255 7.50 9.30 -29.66
N ARG A 256 8.72 9.08 -29.15
CA ARG A 256 9.96 9.47 -29.83
C ARG A 256 10.16 8.77 -31.17
N HIS A 257 9.67 7.53 -31.31
CA HIS A 257 9.95 6.70 -32.49
C HIS A 257 9.07 7.08 -33.69
N ASN A 258 7.74 7.09 -33.52
CA ASN A 258 6.78 7.37 -34.59
C ASN A 258 6.24 8.81 -34.60
N GLN A 259 6.62 9.64 -33.61
CA GLN A 259 6.14 11.02 -33.44
C GLN A 259 4.63 11.14 -33.20
N GLU A 260 3.95 10.04 -32.85
CA GLU A 260 2.55 10.07 -32.49
C GLU A 260 2.33 10.78 -31.15
N CYS A 261 1.22 11.49 -31.05
CA CYS A 261 0.88 12.31 -29.90
C CYS A 261 -0.43 11.82 -29.26
N TYR A 262 -0.31 11.31 -28.05
CA TYR A 262 -1.43 10.88 -27.22
C TYR A 262 -1.80 12.00 -26.25
N ALA A 263 -3.07 12.38 -26.20
CA ALA A 263 -3.55 13.46 -25.34
C ALA A 263 -4.63 12.96 -24.39
N TRP A 264 -4.44 13.18 -23.09
CA TRP A 264 -5.46 13.01 -22.06
C TRP A 264 -5.95 14.39 -21.64
N THR A 265 -7.14 14.76 -22.12
CA THR A 265 -7.73 16.06 -21.85
C THR A 265 -8.50 16.10 -20.53
N LEU A 266 -8.48 17.27 -19.87
CA LEU A 266 -9.38 17.68 -18.79
C LEU A 266 -9.58 16.64 -17.68
N GLN A 267 -8.54 16.38 -16.91
CA GLN A 267 -8.72 15.74 -15.61
C GLN A 267 -8.94 16.84 -14.55
N PRO A 268 -10.13 16.93 -13.93
CA PRO A 268 -10.38 17.91 -12.88
C PRO A 268 -9.46 17.59 -11.69
N GLY A 269 -8.89 18.63 -11.09
CA GLY A 269 -8.06 18.47 -9.90
C GLY A 269 -8.85 17.91 -8.72
N GLN A 270 -8.21 17.07 -7.92
CA GLN A 270 -8.84 16.41 -6.77
C GLN A 270 -8.33 16.94 -5.42
N GLN A 271 -7.37 17.88 -5.41
CA GLN A 271 -6.78 18.36 -4.18
C GLN A 271 -7.61 19.51 -3.54
N PRO A 272 -8.15 19.33 -2.31
CA PRO A 272 -8.83 20.39 -1.59
C PRO A 272 -7.88 21.56 -1.30
N LEU A 273 -8.39 22.78 -1.48
CA LEU A 273 -7.68 24.01 -1.09
C LEU A 273 -7.58 24.02 0.44
N ILE A 274 -6.34 24.04 0.95
CA ILE A 274 -6.03 24.23 2.38
C ILE A 274 -6.01 25.72 2.68
#